data_AF-A0A3A0BHF9-F1
#
_entry.id   AF-A0A3A0BHF9-F1
#
_cell.length_a   1.000
_cell.length_b   1.000
_cell.length_c   1.000
_cell.angle_alpha   90.00
_cell.angle_beta   90.00
_cell.angle_gamma   90.00
#
_symmetry.space_group_name_H-M   'P 1'
#
loop_
_entity.id
_entity.type
_entity.pdbx_description
1 polymer ?
#
loop_
_entity_poly.entity_id
_entity_poly.type
_entity_poly.pdbx_seq_one_letter_code
_entity_poly.pdbx_strand_id
1 'polypeptide(L)'
;MKKENKIPPEEYDDGMLPEYDFKGKKGVRGKYYRAMQKGYTVHIHNEDGTVTVQRFGPVVRLEPDVAAYFPDSESVNNALRTLIALVPERKIGEKKAKYKVTKQKAKRAAAKK
;
A
#
# COMPACT_ATOMS: atom_id res chain seq x y z
N MET A 1 -11.87 21.92 -54.59
CA MET A 1 -10.48 21.90 -54.08
C MET A 1 -10.54 21.87 -52.57
N LYS A 2 -10.25 20.73 -51.94
CA LYS A 2 -10.21 20.60 -50.47
C LYS A 2 -8.86 21.15 -49.99
N LYS A 3 -8.86 22.26 -49.26
CA LYS A 3 -7.65 22.75 -48.61
C LYS A 3 -7.44 21.92 -47.34
N GLU A 4 -6.48 21.00 -47.40
CA GLU A 4 -5.95 20.36 -46.19
C GLU A 4 -5.11 21.40 -45.45
N ASN A 5 -5.64 21.94 -44.36
CA ASN A 5 -4.86 22.75 -43.43
C ASN A 5 -3.89 21.83 -42.68
N LYS A 6 -2.72 21.56 -43.27
CA LYS A 6 -1.58 21.00 -42.54
C LYS A 6 -0.93 22.13 -41.74
N ILE A 7 -1.35 22.24 -40.49
CA ILE A 7 -0.65 23.03 -39.48
C ILE A 7 0.70 22.32 -39.25
N PRO A 8 1.84 23.02 -39.37
CA PRO A 8 3.15 22.44 -39.05
C PRO A 8 3.16 21.96 -37.60
N PRO A 9 3.88 20.87 -37.25
CA PRO A 9 4.06 20.49 -35.86
C PRO A 9 5.06 21.47 -35.23
N GLU A 10 4.61 22.69 -34.98
CA GLU A 10 5.30 23.60 -34.08
C GLU A 10 5.42 22.88 -32.73
N GLU A 11 6.64 22.91 -32.20
CA GLU A 11 6.99 22.38 -30.89
C GLU A 11 6.07 23.00 -29.85
N TYR A 12 4.99 22.29 -29.51
CA TYR A 12 4.20 22.61 -28.35
C TYR A 12 5.09 22.36 -27.14
N ASP A 13 5.75 23.41 -26.65
CA ASP A 13 6.04 23.55 -25.24
C ASP A 13 4.67 23.60 -24.54
N ASP A 14 4.14 22.42 -24.23
CA ASP A 14 2.87 22.23 -23.55
C ASP A 14 2.94 22.67 -22.08
N GLY A 15 4.05 23.31 -21.69
CA GLY A 15 4.34 23.75 -20.32
C GLY A 15 4.57 22.57 -19.39
N MET A 16 4.73 21.34 -19.90
CA MET A 16 5.08 20.21 -19.05
C MET A 16 6.51 20.36 -18.57
N LEU A 17 6.66 20.31 -17.24
CA LEU A 17 7.96 20.23 -16.62
C LEU A 17 8.69 18.96 -17.10
N PRO A 18 10.01 19.01 -17.38
CA PRO A 18 10.78 17.87 -17.90
C PRO A 18 10.66 16.58 -17.07
N GLU A 19 10.37 16.69 -15.77
CA GLU A 19 10.13 15.57 -14.86
C GLU A 19 8.91 14.72 -15.25
N TYR A 20 7.94 15.33 -15.94
CA TYR A 20 6.70 14.70 -16.40
C TYR A 20 6.76 14.21 -17.86
N ASP A 21 7.92 14.30 -18.53
CA ASP A 21 8.08 13.65 -19.83
C ASP A 21 8.24 12.13 -19.65
N PHE A 22 7.21 11.38 -20.05
CA PHE A 22 7.20 9.91 -20.02
C PHE A 22 7.55 9.26 -21.36
N LYS A 23 7.91 10.03 -22.39
CA LYS A 23 8.33 9.47 -23.69
C LYS A 23 9.51 8.51 -23.49
N GLY A 24 9.41 7.32 -24.08
CA GLY A 24 10.43 6.27 -23.96
C GLY A 24 10.51 5.57 -22.59
N LYS A 25 9.75 6.01 -21.56
CA LYS A 25 9.69 5.33 -20.26
C LYS A 25 8.69 4.17 -20.31
N LYS A 26 9.11 2.97 -19.88
CA LYS A 26 8.20 1.82 -19.72
C LYS A 26 7.57 1.84 -18.32
N GLY A 27 6.26 2.09 -18.24
CA GLY A 27 5.51 2.00 -16.99
C GLY A 27 5.30 0.56 -16.55
N VAL A 28 5.49 0.27 -15.25
CA VAL A 28 5.16 -1.04 -14.66
C VAL A 28 3.77 -0.96 -14.00
N ARG A 29 2.78 -1.61 -14.62
CA ARG A 29 1.43 -1.70 -14.05
C ARG A 29 1.47 -2.46 -12.72
N GLY A 30 0.89 -1.88 -11.67
CA GLY A 30 0.74 -2.53 -10.37
C GLY A 30 1.97 -2.56 -9.47
N LYS A 31 3.04 -1.79 -9.76
CA LYS A 31 4.29 -1.75 -8.97
C LYS A 31 4.06 -1.59 -7.45
N TYR A 32 3.06 -0.79 -7.05
CA TYR A 32 2.77 -0.48 -5.65
C TYR A 32 1.50 -1.14 -5.11
N TYR A 33 0.87 -2.05 -5.86
CA TYR A 33 -0.40 -2.67 -5.48
C TYR A 33 -0.34 -3.38 -4.12
N ARG A 34 0.69 -4.19 -3.89
CA ARG A 34 0.90 -4.91 -2.62
C ARG A 34 1.18 -3.98 -1.44
N ALA A 35 1.79 -2.82 -1.70
CA ALA A 35 2.06 -1.84 -0.64
C ALA A 35 0.77 -1.14 -0.22
N MET A 36 -0.09 -0.79 -1.18
CA MET A 36 -1.37 -0.15 -0.91
C MET A 36 -2.31 -1.03 -0.06
N GLN A 37 -2.24 -2.35 -0.23
CA GLN A 37 -2.97 -3.32 0.61
C GLN A 37 -2.60 -3.28 2.10
N LYS A 38 -1.41 -2.82 2.45
CA LYS A 38 -0.97 -2.71 3.86
C LYS A 38 -1.55 -1.48 4.57
N GLY A 39 -2.23 -0.59 3.82
CA GLY A 39 -2.65 0.71 4.30
C GLY A 39 -1.56 1.76 4.12
N TYR A 40 -1.95 3.03 4.17
CA TYR A 40 -1.07 4.17 4.00
C TYR A 40 -1.60 5.38 4.77
N THR A 41 -0.71 6.32 5.07
CA THR A 41 -1.05 7.58 5.72
C THR A 41 -0.93 8.70 4.70
N VAL A 42 -1.97 9.52 4.57
CA VAL A 42 -1.97 10.73 3.76
C VAL A 42 -1.86 11.92 4.69
N HIS A 43 -0.89 12.77 4.42
CA HIS A 43 -0.72 14.06 5.09
C HIS A 43 -1.24 15.13 4.12
N ILE A 44 -2.36 15.76 4.47
CA ILE A 44 -2.96 16.83 3.70
C ILE A 44 -2.50 18.14 4.31
N HIS A 45 -1.74 18.92 3.55
CA HIS A 45 -1.33 20.26 3.93
C HIS A 45 -2.43 21.24 3.50
N ASN A 46 -3.06 21.87 4.48
CA ASN A 46 -4.11 22.85 4.25
C ASN A 46 -3.50 24.25 4.06
N GLU A 47 -4.24 25.15 3.42
CA GLU A 47 -3.80 26.55 3.16
C GLU A 47 -3.61 27.36 4.45
N ASP A 48 -4.30 26.96 5.52
CA ASP A 48 -4.16 27.54 6.87
C ASP A 48 -2.88 27.10 7.62
N GLY A 49 -2.05 26.28 6.97
CA GLY A 49 -0.80 25.73 7.54
C GLY A 49 -0.99 24.50 8.41
N THR A 50 -2.22 24.01 8.59
CA THR A 50 -2.48 22.77 9.34
C THR A 50 -2.21 21.52 8.50
N VAL A 51 -1.89 20.41 9.17
CA VAL A 51 -1.71 19.10 8.52
C VAL A 51 -2.78 18.14 9.02
N THR A 52 -3.69 17.76 8.13
CA THR A 52 -4.67 16.70 8.43
C THR A 52 -4.06 15.35 8.08
N VAL A 53 -3.99 14.46 9.07
CA VAL A 53 -3.45 13.11 8.90
C VAL A 53 -4.59 12.12 8.73
N GLN A 54 -4.75 11.58 7.52
CA GLN A 54 -5.75 10.56 7.23
C GLN A 54 -5.08 9.20 7.08
N ARG A 55 -5.53 8.21 7.86
CA ARG A 55 -5.03 6.84 7.81
C ARG A 55 -5.99 5.96 7.03
N PHE A 56 -5.48 5.34 5.98
CA PHE A 56 -6.15 4.29 5.25
C PHE A 56 -5.63 2.95 5.75
N GLY A 57 -6.55 2.12 6.29
CA GLY A 57 -6.21 0.82 6.86
C GLY A 57 -5.78 -0.21 5.81
N PRO A 58 -5.32 -1.39 6.25
CA PRO A 58 -5.04 -2.48 5.34
C PRO A 58 -6.30 -2.91 4.60
N VAL A 59 -6.21 -3.02 3.28
CA VAL A 59 -7.31 -3.46 2.42
C VAL A 59 -7.25 -4.98 2.34
N VAL A 60 -8.25 -5.65 2.91
CA VAL A 60 -8.41 -7.10 2.80
C VAL A 60 -9.16 -7.38 1.49
N ARG A 61 -8.46 -7.95 0.51
CA ARG A 61 -9.07 -8.37 -0.76
C ARG A 61 -9.58 -9.80 -0.64
N LEU A 62 -10.82 -10.02 -1.04
CA LEU A 62 -11.37 -11.36 -1.22
C LEU A 62 -10.87 -11.96 -2.54
N GLU A 63 -10.59 -13.26 -2.53
CA GLU A 63 -10.37 -14.01 -3.77
C GLU A 63 -11.67 -14.09 -4.59
N PRO A 64 -11.59 -14.26 -5.93
CA PRO A 64 -12.76 -14.20 -6.81
C PRO A 64 -13.85 -15.21 -6.47
N ASP A 65 -13.46 -16.39 -6.01
CA ASP A 65 -14.36 -17.46 -5.57
C ASP A 65 -15.13 -17.07 -4.31
N VAL A 66 -14.49 -16.44 -3.33
CA VAL A 66 -15.13 -15.97 -2.10
C VAL A 66 -15.98 -14.73 -2.37
N ALA A 67 -15.49 -13.79 -3.19
CA ALA A 67 -16.24 -12.59 -3.57
C ALA A 67 -17.56 -12.90 -4.29
N ALA A 68 -17.68 -14.05 -4.95
CA ALA A 68 -18.92 -14.50 -5.58
C ALA A 68 -20.05 -14.77 -4.57
N TYR A 69 -19.72 -15.10 -3.32
CA TYR A 69 -20.70 -15.38 -2.26
C TYR A 69 -20.96 -14.19 -1.33
N PHE A 70 -20.03 -13.23 -1.28
CA PHE A 70 -20.09 -12.08 -0.37
C PHE A 70 -20.08 -10.77 -1.16
N PRO A 71 -21.26 -10.16 -1.41
CA PRO A 71 -21.38 -8.96 -2.23
C PRO A 71 -20.81 -7.69 -1.57
N ASP A 72 -20.76 -7.65 -0.23
CA ASP A 72 -20.33 -6.48 0.53
C ASP A 72 -19.56 -6.85 1.81
N SER A 73 -18.97 -5.86 2.46
CA SER A 73 -18.21 -6.05 3.70
C SER A 73 -19.09 -6.40 4.90
N GLU A 74 -20.38 -6.02 4.91
CA GLU A 74 -21.29 -6.33 6.01
C GLU A 74 -21.62 -7.82 6.06
N SER A 75 -21.88 -8.44 4.91
CA SER A 75 -22.16 -9.87 4.74
C SER A 75 -20.98 -10.74 5.21
N VAL A 76 -19.74 -10.36 4.85
CA VAL A 76 -18.52 -11.01 5.32
C VAL A 76 -18.41 -10.90 6.83
N ASN A 77 -18.57 -9.69 7.37
CA ASN A 77 -18.41 -9.45 8.79
C ASN A 77 -19.47 -10.18 9.62
N ASN A 78 -20.70 -10.28 9.13
CA ASN A 78 -21.76 -11.04 9.78
C ASN A 78 -21.38 -12.54 9.85
N ALA A 79 -20.98 -13.14 8.73
CA ALA A 79 -20.57 -14.55 8.69
C ALA A 79 -19.36 -14.85 9.60
N LEU A 80 -18.37 -13.96 9.65
CA LEU A 80 -17.22 -14.14 10.54
C LEU A 80 -17.62 -13.99 12.01
N ARG A 81 -18.51 -13.06 12.35
CA ARG A 81 -19.01 -12.88 13.72
C ARG A 81 -19.87 -14.06 14.17
N THR A 82 -20.73 -14.61 13.32
CA THR A 82 -21.49 -15.81 13.65
C THR A 82 -20.55 -16.99 13.89
N LEU A 83 -19.51 -17.16 13.08
CA LEU A 83 -18.50 -18.18 13.30
C LEU A 83 -17.75 -17.99 14.63
N ILE A 84 -17.36 -16.76 14.97
CA ILE A 84 -16.74 -16.44 16.27
C ILE A 84 -17.68 -16.80 17.43
N ALA A 85 -18.98 -16.50 17.31
CA ALA A 85 -19.97 -16.81 18.33
C ALA A 85 -20.22 -18.33 18.49
N LEU A 86 -20.16 -19.08 17.39
CA LEU A 86 -20.39 -20.53 17.37
C LEU A 86 -19.17 -21.35 17.79
N VAL A 87 -17.96 -20.77 17.78
CA VAL A 87 -16.73 -21.44 18.20
C VAL A 87 -16.35 -20.97 19.61
N PRO A 88 -16.77 -21.68 20.68
CA PRO A 88 -16.36 -21.34 22.04
C PRO A 88 -14.85 -21.46 22.15
N GLU A 89 -14.19 -20.34 22.45
CA GLU A 89 -12.77 -20.14 22.74
C GLU A 89 -11.84 -21.32 22.39
N ARG A 90 -11.51 -21.47 21.10
CA ARG A 90 -10.19 -22.02 20.79
C ARG A 90 -9.19 -20.95 21.19
N LYS A 91 -8.50 -21.17 22.32
CA LYS A 91 -7.27 -20.46 22.67
C LYS A 91 -6.31 -20.56 21.48
N ILE A 92 -6.34 -19.56 20.59
CA ILE A 92 -5.39 -19.41 19.48
C ILE A 92 -4.04 -19.33 20.17
N GLY A 93 -3.29 -20.43 20.06
CA GLY A 93 -2.22 -20.76 20.99
C GLY A 93 -1.27 -19.60 21.21
N GLU A 94 -1.12 -19.22 22.48
CA GLU A 94 0.00 -18.46 23.00
C GLU A 94 1.31 -19.24 22.80
N LYS A 95 1.73 -19.46 21.56
CA LYS A 95 3.14 -19.75 21.29
C LYS A 95 3.81 -18.41 21.03
N LYS A 96 3.96 -17.60 22.09
CA LYS A 96 4.96 -16.53 22.10
C LYS A 96 6.28 -17.21 21.79
N ALA A 97 6.77 -17.02 20.56
CA ALA A 97 8.05 -17.53 20.14
C ALA A 97 9.10 -17.06 21.16
N LYS A 98 9.67 -18.01 21.91
CA LYS A 98 10.78 -17.75 22.81
C LYS A 98 12.00 -17.46 21.95
N TYR A 99 12.12 -16.25 21.42
CA TYR A 99 13.36 -15.80 20.81
C TYR A 99 14.44 -15.76 21.90
N LYS A 100 15.32 -16.76 21.89
CA LYS A 100 16.58 -16.72 22.64
C LYS A 100 17.41 -15.59 22.04
N VAL A 101 17.39 -14.41 22.67
CA VAL A 101 18.40 -13.39 22.39
C VAL A 101 19.71 -13.90 22.97
N THR A 102 20.56 -14.48 22.12
CA THR A 102 21.95 -14.76 22.47
C THR A 102 22.65 -13.42 22.68
N LYS A 103 22.91 -13.06 23.95
CA LYS A 103 23.80 -11.94 24.28
C LYS A 103 25.19 -12.25 23.70
N GLN A 104 25.59 -11.54 22.64
CA GLN A 104 26.98 -11.53 22.22
C GLN A 104 27.84 -10.96 23.35
N LYS A 105 28.81 -11.73 23.82
CA LYS A 105 29.84 -11.25 24.75
C LYS A 105 30.64 -10.16 24.05
N ALA A 106 30.68 -8.96 24.65
CA ALA A 106 31.59 -7.90 24.25
C ALA A 106 33.04 -8.41 24.34
N LYS A 107 33.76 -8.43 23.20
CA LYS A 107 35.21 -8.63 23.20
C LYS A 107 35.86 -7.38 23.78
N ARG A 108 36.47 -7.50 24.96
CA ARG A 108 37.40 -6.49 25.48
C ARG A 108 38.61 -6.47 24.55
N ALA A 109 38.80 -5.36 23.84
CA ALA A 109 40.07 -5.07 23.18
C ALA A 109 41.09 -4.75 24.29
N ALA A 110 42.01 -5.68 24.52
CA ALA A 110 43.17 -5.42 25.37
C ALA A 110 44.09 -4.45 24.62
N ALA A 111 44.34 -3.30 25.26
CA ALA A 111 45.41 -2.39 24.89
C ALA A 111 46.74 -3.16 24.84
N LYS A 112 47.52 -2.99 23.76
CA LYS A 112 48.95 -3.23 23.82
C LYS A 112 49.72 -2.49 22.71
N LYS A 113 50.57 -1.59 23.21
CA LYS A 113 51.78 -0.97 22.64
C LYS A 113 51.64 -0.06 21.43
#